data_AF-A0A016X394-F1
#
_entry.id   AF-A0A016X394-F1
#
_cell.length_a   1.000
_cell.length_b   1.000
_cell.length_c   1.000
_cell.angle_alpha   90.00
_cell.angle_beta   90.00
_cell.angle_gamma   90.00
#
_symmetry.space_group_name_H-M   'P 1'
#
loop_
_entity.id
_entity.type
_entity.pdbx_description
1 polymer ?
#
loop_
_entity_poly.entity_id
_entity_poly.type
_entity_poly.pdbx_seq_one_letter_code
_entity_poly.pdbx_strand_id
1 'polypeptide(L)'
;MMTWIADKRGRLDRLGGLVVSDRRYMEAIPRISSEIEDFVLVIHFPSWEAWSDMEERSCDLLGAGDVGHVQVSFFSEEETLKDIPSAVFDVPISATYDNLNALVNKTILAVHDQWNEKRFEFLIGETFVRSSLAEFIEEHSVDTETVLKIECILGKETPHSLYDIPAPDWVSSITISASHIFSTTYSGEVIVIDKEGKQILESHRDKGSAYKCSVLLRNERDPSKLDGERIIVGGENQMLTLLEVEHNALVPKTVFRGHERSVESADVNCDCTRLVSGGFDSTIKVWNLESDEDTVFDKTTNGDKHAKKRKENFITKVPMVTLGGHKDAVVALKWCTWNNNQVVSASWDHSIGLWDLQLAGEVSRIRGSKAFTSIDVNKKSGLVISSNTDSVPRLYDPRSHDGSLVKQSFIGHTGWVTCVRWDPNDDSCFVSSSFDKSLKMWDIRSSKTSLFDLYGHEDRVLCCAWSERLIASGSADSTVKVFSL
;
A
#
# COMPACT_ATOMS: atom_id res chain seq x y z
N MET A 1 5.83 33.17 18.12
CA MET A 1 6.35 33.94 16.97
C MET A 1 6.54 35.38 17.42
N MET A 2 7.78 35.86 17.61
CA MET A 2 8.05 37.28 17.90
C MET A 2 8.55 37.92 16.61
N THR A 3 7.83 38.92 16.11
CA THR A 3 8.18 39.65 14.90
C THR A 3 8.98 40.90 15.28
N TRP A 4 10.14 41.10 14.65
CA TRP A 4 10.91 42.33 14.74
C TRP A 4 10.96 42.96 13.35
N ILE A 5 10.86 44.28 13.27
CA ILE A 5 11.12 45.05 12.05
C ILE A 5 12.24 46.04 12.38
N ALA A 6 13.29 46.04 11.56
CA ALA A 6 14.38 47.01 11.64
C ALA A 6 14.26 48.00 10.48
N ASP A 7 14.35 49.29 10.78
CA ASP A 7 14.53 50.33 9.75
C ASP A 7 16.02 50.43 9.39
N LYS A 8 16.34 50.98 8.19
CA LYS A 8 17.69 51.12 7.58
C LYS A 8 18.70 51.93 8.41
N ARG A 9 18.37 52.33 9.63
CA ARG A 9 19.27 52.99 10.60
C ARG A 9 19.52 52.19 11.88
N GLY A 10 19.11 50.92 11.95
CA GLY A 10 19.59 49.99 12.97
C GLY A 10 19.11 50.24 14.41
N ARG A 11 17.90 50.79 14.60
CA ARG A 11 17.22 50.76 15.91
C ARG A 11 16.16 49.66 15.94
N LEU A 12 16.26 48.76 16.92
CA LEU A 12 15.32 47.69 17.22
C LEU A 12 14.39 48.15 18.34
N ASP A 13 13.11 48.39 18.03
CA ASP A 13 12.09 48.63 19.05
C ASP A 13 11.17 47.41 19.20
N ARG A 14 10.87 47.09 20.46
CA ARG A 14 10.07 45.92 20.88
C ARG A 14 8.60 46.31 20.93
N LEU A 15 7.77 45.74 20.05
CA LEU A 15 6.31 45.86 20.19
C LEU A 15 5.82 44.83 21.22
N GLY A 16 5.38 45.32 22.38
CA GLY A 16 4.77 44.53 23.44
C GLY A 16 3.47 43.88 22.97
N GLY A 17 3.29 42.60 23.33
CA GLY A 17 2.14 41.80 22.92
C GLY A 17 0.83 42.25 23.55
N LEU A 18 -0.26 42.07 22.80
CA LEU A 18 -1.60 41.98 23.37
C LEU A 18 -2.42 40.95 22.58
N VAL A 19 -2.88 39.92 23.30
CA VAL A 19 -3.92 38.97 22.88
C VAL A 19 -5.26 39.62 23.21
N VAL A 20 -6.12 39.92 22.23
CA VAL A 20 -7.58 39.96 22.40
C VAL A 20 -8.29 39.67 21.07
N SER A 21 -9.18 38.69 21.15
CA SER A 21 -10.27 38.34 20.24
C SER A 21 -11.24 39.50 19.95
N ASP A 22 -11.50 39.83 18.69
CA ASP A 22 -12.88 39.94 18.18
C ASP A 22 -12.98 40.26 16.68
N ARG A 23 -14.01 39.69 16.04
CA ARG A 23 -14.46 39.98 14.68
C ARG A 23 -15.16 41.33 14.65
N ARG A 24 -14.49 42.40 14.19
CA ARG A 24 -15.09 43.62 13.59
C ARG A 24 -13.98 44.64 13.31
N TYR A 25 -13.36 44.59 12.14
CA TYR A 25 -12.68 45.72 11.48
C TYR A 25 -12.34 45.29 10.03
N MET A 26 -13.37 44.99 9.24
CA MET A 26 -13.32 45.26 7.81
C MET A 26 -13.84 46.69 7.63
N GLU A 27 -13.30 47.41 6.66
CA GLU A 27 -13.56 48.83 6.30
C GLU A 27 -12.68 49.87 6.98
N ALA A 28 -11.45 50.02 6.46
CA ALA A 28 -10.80 51.33 6.27
C ALA A 28 -9.57 51.17 5.36
N ILE A 29 -9.77 51.20 4.04
CA ILE A 29 -8.68 51.33 3.06
C ILE A 29 -8.84 52.70 2.38
N PRO A 30 -7.88 53.63 2.50
CA PRO A 30 -7.66 54.65 1.49
C PRO A 30 -6.59 54.20 0.50
N ARG A 31 -6.94 54.30 -0.78
CA ARG A 31 -6.06 54.20 -1.94
C ARG A 31 -4.90 55.19 -1.82
N ILE A 32 -3.67 54.69 -1.81
CA ILE A 32 -2.51 55.41 -2.33
C ILE A 32 -1.90 54.52 -3.41
N SER A 33 -2.01 54.99 -4.64
CA SER A 33 -1.44 54.44 -5.85
C SER A 33 0.02 54.87 -6.01
N SER A 34 0.74 54.09 -6.83
CA SER A 34 2.02 54.34 -7.51
C SER A 34 3.28 54.41 -6.63
N GLU A 35 3.91 53.25 -6.46
CA GLU A 35 5.36 52.96 -6.61
C GLU A 35 5.71 51.70 -5.79
N ILE A 36 5.48 50.51 -6.37
CA ILE A 36 6.04 49.24 -5.87
C ILE A 36 6.40 48.41 -7.11
N GLU A 37 7.57 48.70 -7.68
CA GLU A 37 8.33 47.71 -8.45
C GLU A 37 9.34 47.07 -7.46
N ASP A 38 9.47 45.75 -7.54
CA ASP A 38 10.48 44.89 -6.95
C ASP A 38 10.62 44.83 -5.41
N PHE A 39 9.83 43.94 -4.80
CA PHE A 39 10.24 43.25 -3.57
C PHE A 39 10.48 41.77 -3.87
N VAL A 40 11.75 41.43 -4.14
CA VAL A 40 12.25 40.07 -4.07
C VAL A 40 12.24 39.65 -2.60
N LEU A 41 11.54 38.57 -2.28
CA LEU A 41 11.65 37.90 -0.99
C LEU A 41 13.03 37.23 -0.92
N VAL A 42 14.08 38.01 -0.62
CA VAL A 42 15.41 37.47 -0.38
C VAL A 42 15.42 36.87 1.02
N ILE A 43 15.11 35.58 1.10
CA ILE A 43 15.43 34.77 2.27
C ILE A 43 16.95 34.63 2.28
N HIS A 44 17.64 35.51 3.01
CA HIS A 44 19.04 35.29 3.33
C HIS A 44 19.12 34.10 4.28
N PHE A 45 19.42 32.94 3.73
CA PHE A 45 20.01 31.84 4.50
C PHE A 45 21.32 32.35 5.11
N PRO A 46 21.64 32.00 6.37
CA PRO A 46 22.93 32.35 6.93
C PRO A 46 23.99 31.69 6.06
N SER A 47 24.81 32.51 5.41
CA SER A 47 26.04 32.06 4.77
C SER A 47 26.95 31.45 5.83
N TRP A 48 27.77 30.50 5.41
CA TRP A 48 28.77 29.79 6.22
C TRP A 48 29.68 30.71 7.07
N GLU A 49 29.85 31.98 6.70
CA GLU A 49 30.58 32.97 7.50
C GLU A 49 29.89 33.30 8.83
N ALA A 50 28.55 33.23 8.90
CA ALA A 50 27.81 33.46 10.14
C ALA A 50 27.89 32.28 11.12
N TRP A 51 28.40 31.12 10.69
CA TRP A 51 28.66 29.97 11.56
C TRP A 51 30.06 30.01 12.16
N SER A 52 31.07 30.47 11.40
CA SER A 52 32.41 30.72 11.94
C SER A 52 32.39 31.69 13.12
N ASP A 53 31.61 32.77 13.03
CA ASP A 53 31.51 33.79 14.09
C ASP A 53 30.60 33.37 15.27
N MET A 54 29.74 32.37 15.08
CA MET A 54 28.84 31.87 16.12
C MET A 54 29.46 30.70 16.89
N GLU A 55 30.32 29.90 16.25
CA GLU A 55 31.18 28.90 16.90
C GLU A 55 32.21 29.55 17.83
N GLU A 56 32.82 30.68 17.45
CA GLU A 56 33.74 31.40 18.34
C GLU A 56 33.07 31.94 19.62
N ARG A 57 31.75 32.19 19.59
CA ARG A 57 31.02 32.69 20.77
C ARG A 57 30.27 31.62 21.56
N SER A 58 30.04 30.43 20.99
CA SER A 58 29.48 29.29 21.72
C SER A 58 30.54 28.37 22.33
N CYS A 59 31.78 28.41 21.83
CA CYS A 59 32.89 27.60 22.36
C CYS A 59 33.33 27.96 23.79
N ASP A 60 32.90 29.11 24.34
CA ASP A 60 33.29 29.52 25.70
C ASP A 60 32.35 29.00 26.81
N LEU A 61 31.25 28.30 26.49
CA LEU A 61 30.24 27.91 27.50
C LEU A 61 29.84 26.42 27.55
N LEU A 62 30.38 25.57 26.69
CA LEU A 62 30.26 24.11 26.82
C LEU A 62 31.62 23.50 26.53
N GLY A 63 32.17 22.80 27.52
CA GLY A 63 33.48 22.19 27.44
C GLY A 63 33.63 21.34 26.18
N ALA A 64 34.78 21.50 25.52
CA ALA A 64 35.24 20.69 24.41
C ALA A 64 35.19 19.20 24.77
N GLY A 65 34.08 18.55 24.39
CA GLY A 65 34.00 17.11 24.23
C GLY A 65 34.34 16.79 22.79
N ASP A 66 35.33 15.91 22.59
CA ASP A 66 35.73 15.37 21.31
C ASP A 66 34.48 14.85 20.56
N VAL A 67 34.01 15.59 19.55
CA VAL A 67 32.84 15.18 18.77
C VAL A 67 33.35 14.08 17.85
N GLY A 68 33.13 12.82 18.22
CA GLY A 68 33.58 11.71 17.41
C GLY A 68 33.08 11.86 15.96
N HIS A 69 33.97 11.60 15.01
CA HIS A 69 33.70 11.64 13.58
C HIS A 69 33.69 10.22 13.01
N VAL A 70 32.84 9.99 12.02
CA VAL A 70 32.74 8.72 11.30
C VAL A 70 32.90 8.96 9.81
N GLN A 71 33.63 8.05 9.17
CA GLN A 71 33.81 8.04 7.72
C GLN A 71 32.61 7.40 7.05
N VAL A 72 31.97 8.16 6.17
CA VAL A 72 30.77 7.76 5.44
C VAL A 72 31.03 7.84 3.95
N SER A 73 30.54 6.85 3.21
CA SER A 73 30.51 6.87 1.74
C SER A 73 29.08 6.66 1.27
N PHE A 74 28.65 7.48 0.31
CA PHE A 74 27.32 7.39 -0.28
C PHE A 74 27.39 6.62 -1.60
N PHE A 75 26.42 5.75 -1.82
CA PHE A 75 26.21 5.08 -3.11
C PHE A 75 24.71 4.97 -3.36
N SER A 76 24.31 4.80 -4.61
CA SER A 76 22.91 4.51 -4.95
C SER A 76 22.87 3.44 -6.03
N GLU A 77 22.00 2.46 -5.86
CA GLU A 77 21.73 1.45 -6.89
C GLU A 77 20.70 1.93 -7.92
N GLU A 78 19.99 3.04 -7.64
CA GLU A 78 19.00 3.59 -8.56
C GLU A 78 19.67 4.18 -9.81
N GLU A 79 19.14 3.81 -10.97
CA GLU A 79 19.65 4.23 -12.27
C GLU A 79 19.56 5.75 -12.50
N THR A 80 18.65 6.42 -11.79
CA THR A 80 18.46 7.87 -11.77
C THR A 80 19.51 8.62 -10.92
N LEU A 81 20.24 7.93 -10.05
CA LEU A 81 21.16 8.49 -9.06
C LEU A 81 22.59 7.92 -9.16
N LYS A 82 22.94 7.28 -10.28
CA LYS A 82 24.27 6.67 -10.54
C LYS A 82 25.45 7.65 -10.45
N ASP A 83 25.19 8.96 -10.43
CA ASP A 83 26.22 10.01 -10.45
C ASP A 83 26.66 10.49 -9.06
N ILE A 84 26.16 9.90 -7.96
CA ILE A 84 26.63 10.23 -6.62
C ILE A 84 28.12 9.82 -6.51
N PRO A 85 29.05 10.77 -6.25
CA PRO A 85 30.45 10.42 -6.06
C PRO A 85 30.59 9.48 -4.87
N SER A 86 31.28 8.35 -5.05
CA SER A 86 31.65 7.44 -3.95
C SER A 86 32.77 8.02 -3.08
N ALA A 87 32.73 9.32 -2.81
CA ALA A 87 33.67 10.03 -1.98
C ALA A 87 33.45 9.64 -0.51
N VAL A 88 34.54 9.64 0.24
CA VAL A 88 34.52 9.42 1.69
C VAL A 88 34.40 10.78 2.36
N PHE A 89 33.39 10.94 3.20
CA PHE A 89 33.10 12.15 3.96
C PHE A 89 33.32 11.88 5.46
N ASP A 90 33.98 12.80 6.14
CA ASP A 90 34.05 12.79 7.60
C ASP A 90 32.83 13.53 8.17
N VAL A 91 31.93 12.79 8.79
CA VAL A 91 30.65 13.29 9.31
C VAL A 91 30.64 13.16 10.84
N PRO A 92 30.20 14.19 11.60
CA PRO A 92 30.10 14.07 13.05
C PRO A 92 29.05 13.01 13.44
N ILE A 93 29.30 12.25 14.51
CA ILE A 93 28.40 11.19 14.99
C ILE A 93 27.02 11.73 15.40
N SER A 94 26.92 13.02 15.76
CA SER A 94 25.66 13.71 16.04
C SER A 94 24.84 14.07 14.79
N ALA A 95 25.33 13.75 13.58
CA ALA A 95 24.62 14.07 12.36
C ALA A 95 23.25 13.39 12.30
N THR A 96 22.23 14.20 12.02
CA THR A 96 20.86 13.77 11.83
C THR A 96 20.57 13.55 10.35
N TYR A 97 19.40 12.96 10.07
CA TYR A 97 18.86 12.76 8.72
C TYR A 97 18.91 14.01 7.84
N ASP A 98 18.57 15.19 8.38
CA ASP A 98 18.57 16.44 7.61
C ASP A 98 19.98 16.88 7.20
N ASN A 99 20.97 16.65 8.06
CA ASN A 99 22.36 16.99 7.78
C ASN A 99 22.92 16.10 6.66
N LEU A 100 22.61 14.80 6.70
CA LEU A 100 22.99 13.86 5.64
C LEU A 100 22.31 14.23 4.31
N ASN A 101 21.02 14.60 4.34
CA ASN A 101 20.30 15.06 3.16
C ASN A 101 20.88 16.35 2.57
N ALA A 102 21.26 17.31 3.40
CA ALA A 102 21.91 18.53 2.95
C ALA A 102 23.28 18.24 2.34
N LEU A 103 24.04 17.31 2.91
CA LEU A 103 25.34 16.90 2.39
C LEU A 103 25.19 16.24 1.01
N VAL A 104 24.29 15.26 0.88
CA VAL A 104 24.08 14.57 -0.41
C VAL A 104 23.58 15.54 -1.48
N ASN A 105 22.59 16.39 -1.19
CA ASN A 105 22.11 17.38 -2.16
C ASN A 105 23.24 18.33 -2.61
N LYS A 106 24.09 18.80 -1.69
CA LYS A 106 25.25 19.64 -2.04
C LYS A 106 26.27 18.91 -2.91
N THR A 107 26.54 17.63 -2.62
CA THR A 107 27.48 16.84 -3.43
C THR A 107 26.97 16.64 -4.85
N ILE A 108 25.65 16.44 -5.02
CA ILE A 108 25.03 16.31 -6.34
C ILE A 108 25.02 17.65 -7.07
N LEU A 109 24.68 18.75 -6.38
CA LEU A 109 24.74 20.12 -6.92
C LEU A 109 26.15 20.48 -7.42
N ALA A 110 27.21 20.00 -6.75
CA ALA A 110 28.58 20.24 -7.16
C ALA A 110 28.98 19.49 -8.45
N VAL A 111 28.25 18.43 -8.80
CA VAL A 111 28.48 17.63 -10.02
C VAL A 111 27.53 18.05 -11.15
N HIS A 112 26.29 18.42 -10.81
CA HIS A 112 25.23 18.78 -11.74
C HIS A 112 24.66 20.17 -11.43
N ASP A 113 24.90 21.14 -12.32
CA ASP A 113 24.44 22.54 -12.19
C ASP A 113 22.91 22.71 -12.20
N GLN A 114 22.14 21.67 -12.56
CA GLN A 114 20.67 21.69 -12.63
C GLN A 114 20.04 20.65 -11.69
N TRP A 115 20.41 20.67 -10.42
CA TRP A 115 19.81 19.80 -9.41
C TRP A 115 18.71 20.51 -8.61
N ASN A 116 17.52 19.93 -8.59
CA ASN A 116 16.48 20.29 -7.64
C ASN A 116 16.67 19.45 -6.38
N GLU A 117 16.74 20.08 -5.22
CA GLU A 117 16.87 19.38 -3.94
C GLU A 117 15.78 18.31 -3.80
N LYS A 118 16.20 17.06 -3.59
CA LYS A 118 15.30 15.93 -3.33
C LYS A 118 15.53 15.44 -1.92
N ARG A 119 14.51 14.83 -1.34
CA ARG A 119 14.65 14.12 -0.07
C ARG A 119 15.16 12.71 -0.36
N PHE A 120 16.19 12.29 0.36
CA PHE A 120 16.74 10.95 0.31
C PHE A 120 16.48 10.23 1.62
N GLU A 121 16.16 8.94 1.51
CA GLU A 121 16.23 8.00 2.62
C GLU A 121 17.58 7.29 2.60
N PHE A 122 18.13 7.08 3.80
CA PHE A 122 19.45 6.50 4.00
C PHE A 122 19.31 5.10 4.57
N LEU A 123 19.84 4.12 3.85
CA LEU A 123 19.86 2.72 4.26
C LEU A 123 21.29 2.31 4.58
N ILE A 124 21.48 1.74 5.78
CA ILE A 124 22.74 1.12 6.20
C ILE A 124 22.47 -0.37 6.41
N GLY A 125 23.07 -1.20 5.56
CA GLY A 125 22.80 -2.64 5.55
C GLY A 125 21.34 -2.93 5.16
N GLU A 126 20.53 -3.34 6.14
CA GLU A 126 19.09 -3.67 5.97
C GLU A 126 18.17 -2.77 6.82
N THR A 127 18.66 -1.60 7.24
CA THR A 127 17.95 -0.74 8.19
C THR A 127 18.04 0.73 7.80
N PHE A 128 16.88 1.40 7.78
CA PHE A 128 16.81 2.83 7.52
C PHE A 128 17.29 3.65 8.72
N VAL A 129 18.04 4.71 8.44
CA VAL A 129 18.49 5.68 9.44
C VAL A 129 17.34 6.67 9.73
N ARG A 130 16.70 6.53 10.89
CA ARG A 130 15.63 7.44 11.37
C ARG A 130 16.08 8.31 12.54
N SER A 131 17.09 7.87 13.28
CA SER A 131 17.67 8.53 14.45
C SER A 131 18.98 9.25 14.09
N SER A 132 19.68 9.79 15.09
CA SER A 132 21.06 10.25 14.90
C SER A 132 22.00 9.09 14.55
N LEU A 133 23.09 9.38 13.84
CA LEU A 133 24.07 8.34 13.50
C LEU A 133 24.66 7.68 14.76
N ALA A 134 24.80 8.45 15.86
CA ALA A 134 25.19 7.97 17.18
C ALA A 134 24.32 6.83 17.70
N GLU A 135 23.02 7.09 17.81
CA GLU A 135 22.05 6.13 18.33
C GLU A 135 21.94 4.91 17.42
N PHE A 136 22.02 5.13 16.09
CA PHE A 136 21.99 4.05 15.13
C PHE A 136 23.20 3.10 15.28
N ILE A 137 24.41 3.66 15.41
CA ILE A 137 25.64 2.88 15.61
C ILE A 137 25.58 2.10 16.93
N GLU A 138 25.11 2.71 18.01
CA GLU A 138 24.97 2.05 19.31
C GLU A 138 23.95 0.90 19.26
N GLU A 139 22.77 1.13 18.66
CA GLU A 139 21.70 0.14 18.58
C GLU A 139 22.07 -1.05 17.70
N HIS A 140 22.74 -0.78 16.56
CA HIS A 140 23.09 -1.82 15.59
C HIS A 140 24.51 -2.38 15.78
N SER A 141 25.25 -1.88 16.78
CA SER A 141 26.64 -2.26 17.07
C SER A 141 27.50 -2.24 15.80
N VAL A 142 27.40 -1.15 15.03
CA VAL A 142 28.10 -1.04 13.76
C VAL A 142 29.55 -0.65 14.00
N ASP A 143 30.48 -1.34 13.35
CA ASP A 143 31.92 -1.10 13.50
C ASP A 143 32.30 0.29 12.94
N THR A 144 32.65 1.22 13.83
CA THR A 144 33.04 2.59 13.50
C THR A 144 34.46 2.72 12.92
N GLU A 145 35.25 1.65 12.97
CA GLU A 145 36.60 1.61 12.38
C GLU A 145 36.57 1.52 10.84
N THR A 146 35.42 1.17 10.27
CA THR A 146 35.24 1.01 8.83
C THR A 146 34.42 2.13 8.22
N VAL A 147 34.66 2.41 6.93
CA VAL A 147 33.84 3.37 6.18
C VAL A 147 32.41 2.84 6.08
N LEU A 148 31.47 3.56 6.68
CA LEU A 148 30.05 3.26 6.58
C LEU A 148 29.59 3.50 5.15
N LYS A 149 29.09 2.45 4.50
CA LYS A 149 28.45 2.56 3.19
C LYS A 149 26.96 2.82 3.41
N ILE A 150 26.52 4.01 3.02
CA ILE A 150 25.12 4.43 3.09
C ILE A 150 24.54 4.40 1.68
N GLU A 151 23.51 3.60 1.49
CA GLU A 151 22.72 3.63 0.27
C GLU A 151 21.75 4.82 0.33
N CYS A 152 21.81 5.68 -0.67
CA CYS A 152 20.88 6.79 -0.88
C CYS A 152 19.73 6.33 -1.78
N ILE A 153 18.53 6.34 -1.22
CA ILE A 153 17.28 6.00 -1.91
C ILE A 153 16.45 7.28 -2.03
N LEU A 154 15.72 7.45 -3.12
CA LEU A 154 14.80 8.58 -3.23
C LEU A 154 13.68 8.45 -2.18
N GLY A 155 13.53 9.46 -1.33
CA GLY A 155 12.49 9.48 -0.31
C GLY A 155 11.11 9.50 -0.94
N LYS A 156 10.25 8.58 -0.50
CA LYS A 156 8.85 8.55 -0.92
C LYS A 156 8.05 9.63 -0.21
N GLU A 157 7.03 10.14 -0.90
CA GLU A 157 6.12 11.10 -0.29
C GLU A 157 5.31 10.43 0.82
N THR A 158 5.08 11.19 1.90
CA THR A 158 4.32 10.70 3.04
C THR A 158 2.87 10.52 2.64
N PRO A 159 2.26 9.33 2.80
CA PRO A 159 0.89 9.16 2.37
C PRO A 159 -0.06 9.99 3.23
N HIS A 160 -0.92 10.78 2.60
CA HIS A 160 -1.85 11.67 3.29
C HIS A 160 -3.27 11.14 3.20
N SER A 161 -4.00 11.17 4.32
CA SER A 161 -5.43 10.81 4.34
C SER A 161 -6.23 11.80 3.50
N LEU A 162 -6.95 11.31 2.50
CA LEU A 162 -7.79 12.10 1.61
C LEU A 162 -9.26 12.06 2.06
N TYR A 163 -9.81 10.86 2.20
CA TYR A 163 -11.25 10.65 2.38
C TYR A 163 -11.53 9.61 3.43
N ASP A 164 -12.52 9.92 4.28
CA ASP A 164 -13.13 9.02 5.23
C ASP A 164 -14.59 8.81 4.80
N ILE A 165 -14.92 7.62 4.34
CA ILE A 165 -16.20 7.33 3.70
C ILE A 165 -16.98 6.34 4.58
N PRO A 166 -18.17 6.71 5.08
CA PRO A 166 -18.97 5.81 5.89
C PRO A 166 -19.62 4.73 5.03
N ALA A 167 -19.49 3.47 5.45
CA ALA A 167 -20.16 2.31 4.91
C ALA A 167 -21.36 1.93 5.82
N PRO A 168 -22.39 1.26 5.28
CA PRO A 168 -23.55 0.82 6.06
C PRO A 168 -23.22 -0.28 7.08
N ASP A 169 -22.17 -1.06 6.84
CA ASP A 169 -21.70 -2.15 7.70
C ASP A 169 -20.18 -2.36 7.52
N TRP A 170 -19.62 -3.36 8.21
CA TRP A 170 -18.20 -3.72 8.14
C TRP A 170 -17.74 -3.94 6.70
N VAL A 171 -16.59 -3.37 6.37
CA VAL A 171 -16.01 -3.48 5.03
C VAL A 171 -15.20 -4.76 4.92
N SER A 172 -15.59 -5.66 4.02
CA SER A 172 -14.96 -6.97 3.86
C SER A 172 -13.79 -6.98 2.89
N SER A 173 -13.94 -6.36 1.73
CA SER A 173 -12.92 -6.33 0.67
C SER A 173 -13.00 -5.02 -0.09
N ILE A 174 -11.84 -4.53 -0.51
CA ILE A 174 -11.71 -3.33 -1.34
C ILE A 174 -10.89 -3.67 -2.58
N THR A 175 -11.32 -3.13 -3.71
CA THR A 175 -10.55 -3.16 -4.96
C THR A 175 -10.56 -1.77 -5.58
N ILE A 176 -9.41 -1.36 -6.10
CA ILE A 176 -9.24 -0.05 -6.74
C ILE A 176 -9.11 -0.25 -8.25
N SER A 177 -9.95 0.43 -9.02
CA SER A 177 -9.84 0.58 -10.48
C SER A 177 -8.99 1.81 -10.82
N ALA A 178 -8.71 2.00 -12.11
CA ALA A 178 -8.09 3.20 -12.63
C ALA A 178 -8.92 4.46 -12.34
N SER A 179 -10.24 4.35 -12.22
CA SER A 179 -11.15 5.49 -12.03
C SER A 179 -11.98 5.44 -10.74
N HIS A 180 -12.31 4.25 -10.22
CA HIS A 180 -13.23 4.10 -9.08
C HIS A 180 -12.69 3.15 -8.01
N ILE A 181 -13.24 3.24 -6.81
CA ILE A 181 -12.97 2.30 -5.71
C ILE A 181 -14.23 1.49 -5.45
N PHE A 182 -14.09 0.18 -5.41
CA PHE A 182 -15.14 -0.77 -5.09
C PHE A 182 -14.92 -1.30 -3.68
N SER A 183 -15.94 -1.17 -2.85
CA SER A 183 -15.96 -1.69 -1.48
C SER A 183 -17.12 -2.67 -1.35
N THR A 184 -16.89 -3.80 -0.69
CA THR A 184 -17.95 -4.76 -0.35
C THR A 184 -18.13 -4.82 1.15
N THR A 185 -19.36 -5.05 1.59
CA THR A 185 -19.71 -5.09 3.02
C THR A 185 -20.16 -6.48 3.48
N TYR A 186 -20.13 -6.68 4.80
CA TYR A 186 -20.71 -7.85 5.46
C TYR A 186 -22.24 -7.90 5.41
N SER A 187 -22.91 -6.77 5.18
CA SER A 187 -24.37 -6.70 4.95
C SER A 187 -24.79 -7.27 3.60
N GLY A 188 -23.85 -7.46 2.66
CA GLY A 188 -24.13 -7.92 1.30
C GLY A 188 -24.33 -6.77 0.29
N GLU A 189 -23.77 -5.59 0.57
CA GLU A 189 -23.80 -4.43 -0.30
C GLU A 189 -22.46 -4.24 -1.01
N VAL A 190 -22.55 -3.72 -2.24
CA VAL A 190 -21.38 -3.27 -3.02
C VAL A 190 -21.50 -1.78 -3.20
N ILE A 191 -20.48 -1.05 -2.75
CA ILE A 191 -20.39 0.40 -2.80
C ILE A 191 -19.35 0.76 -3.86
N VAL A 192 -19.74 1.67 -4.74
CA VAL A 192 -18.82 2.25 -5.75
C VAL A 192 -18.58 3.70 -5.39
N ILE A 193 -17.31 4.05 -5.29
CA ILE A 193 -16.81 5.34 -4.81
C ILE A 193 -15.99 5.97 -5.95
N ASP A 194 -16.21 7.25 -6.20
CA ASP A 194 -15.36 8.04 -7.09
C ASP A 194 -14.01 8.38 -6.45
N LYS A 195 -13.01 8.78 -7.25
CA LYS A 195 -11.75 9.35 -6.73
C LYS A 195 -11.95 10.60 -5.89
N GLU A 196 -13.05 11.32 -6.08
CA GLU A 196 -13.41 12.48 -5.26
C GLU A 196 -14.01 12.11 -3.90
N GLY A 197 -14.12 10.82 -3.58
CA GLY A 197 -14.63 10.32 -2.31
C GLY A 197 -16.15 10.28 -2.21
N LYS A 198 -16.86 10.57 -3.30
CA LYS A 198 -18.33 10.50 -3.34
C LYS A 198 -18.79 9.08 -3.66
N GLN A 199 -19.72 8.57 -2.85
CA GLN A 199 -20.44 7.33 -3.15
C GLN A 199 -21.37 7.57 -4.35
N ILE A 200 -21.12 6.82 -5.43
CA ILE A 200 -21.91 6.90 -6.66
C ILE A 200 -23.05 5.88 -6.61
N LEU A 201 -22.73 4.64 -6.22
CA LEU A 201 -23.65 3.51 -6.30
C LEU A 201 -23.63 2.65 -5.04
N GLU A 202 -24.81 2.15 -4.71
CA GLU A 202 -25.05 1.15 -3.68
C GLU A 202 -25.95 0.05 -4.25
N SER A 203 -25.48 -1.20 -4.22
CA SER A 203 -26.26 -2.35 -4.69
C SER A 203 -26.85 -3.12 -3.50
N HIS A 204 -28.17 -3.02 -3.31
CA HIS A 204 -28.92 -3.75 -2.28
C HIS A 204 -29.53 -5.06 -2.80
N ARG A 205 -28.73 -5.96 -3.41
CA ARG A 205 -29.31 -7.15 -4.07
C ARG A 205 -29.32 -8.44 -3.26
N ASP A 206 -28.44 -8.64 -2.29
CA ASP A 206 -28.44 -9.87 -1.49
C ASP A 206 -28.85 -9.56 -0.06
N LYS A 207 -30.10 -9.88 0.30
CA LYS A 207 -30.60 -9.77 1.67
C LYS A 207 -29.83 -10.74 2.58
N GLY A 208 -28.77 -10.25 3.22
CA GLY A 208 -28.20 -10.81 4.44
C GLY A 208 -27.07 -11.82 4.30
N SER A 209 -26.43 -11.97 3.13
CA SER A 209 -25.21 -12.79 3.01
C SER A 209 -23.98 -11.91 2.87
N ALA A 210 -22.98 -12.15 3.73
CA ALA A 210 -21.74 -11.38 3.71
C ALA A 210 -20.92 -11.65 2.45
N TYR A 211 -20.49 -10.59 1.77
CA TYR A 211 -19.41 -10.68 0.80
C TYR A 211 -18.07 -10.76 1.53
N LYS A 212 -17.17 -11.61 1.02
CA LYS A 212 -15.84 -11.86 1.59
C LYS A 212 -14.73 -11.40 0.68
N CYS A 213 -14.92 -11.55 -0.63
CA CYS A 213 -13.93 -11.15 -1.62
C CYS A 213 -14.56 -10.36 -2.76
N SER A 214 -13.75 -9.48 -3.33
CA SER A 214 -14.05 -8.74 -4.54
C SER A 214 -12.84 -8.74 -5.47
N VAL A 215 -13.10 -8.86 -6.77
CA VAL A 215 -12.06 -8.83 -7.81
C VAL A 215 -12.57 -8.04 -9.00
N LEU A 216 -11.74 -7.10 -9.46
CA LEU A 216 -12.03 -6.32 -10.66
C LEU A 216 -11.50 -7.05 -11.90
N LEU A 217 -12.34 -7.14 -12.91
CA LEU A 217 -11.93 -7.50 -14.26
C LEU A 217 -11.48 -6.24 -14.99
N ARG A 218 -10.27 -6.26 -15.53
CA ARG A 218 -9.76 -5.13 -16.32
C ARG A 218 -10.68 -4.93 -17.52
N ASN A 219 -11.22 -3.72 -17.65
CA ASN A 219 -12.03 -3.34 -18.79
C ASN A 219 -11.09 -2.98 -19.95
N GLU A 220 -11.23 -3.67 -21.08
CA GLU A 220 -10.54 -3.29 -22.33
C GLU A 220 -11.14 -2.02 -22.95
N ARG A 221 -12.36 -1.63 -22.55
CA ARG A 221 -13.06 -0.44 -23.05
C ARG A 221 -12.88 0.70 -22.05
N ASP A 222 -12.30 1.81 -22.50
CA ASP A 222 -12.10 3.08 -21.80
C ASP A 222 -11.97 2.99 -20.25
N PRO A 223 -10.73 2.91 -19.71
CA PRO A 223 -10.48 2.85 -18.25
C PRO A 223 -11.02 4.04 -17.44
N SER A 224 -11.44 5.11 -18.13
CA SER A 224 -11.95 6.35 -17.56
C SER A 224 -13.45 6.33 -17.30
N LYS A 225 -14.21 5.37 -17.87
CA LYS A 225 -15.66 5.29 -17.69
C LYS A 225 -16.03 4.16 -16.74
N LEU A 226 -16.98 4.45 -15.85
CA LEU A 226 -17.58 3.46 -14.95
C LEU A 226 -18.40 2.40 -15.73
N ASP A 227 -19.01 2.82 -16.84
CA ASP A 227 -19.88 1.95 -17.63
C ASP A 227 -19.06 0.84 -18.33
N GLY A 228 -19.46 -0.40 -18.09
CA GLY A 228 -18.76 -1.60 -18.57
C GLY A 228 -17.69 -2.15 -17.61
N GLU A 229 -17.41 -1.51 -16.47
CA GLU A 229 -16.57 -2.13 -15.44
C GLU A 229 -17.25 -3.38 -14.89
N ARG A 230 -16.46 -4.46 -14.81
CA ARG A 230 -16.92 -5.77 -14.37
C ARG A 230 -16.24 -6.13 -13.06
N ILE A 231 -17.03 -6.47 -12.06
CA ILE A 231 -16.56 -6.89 -10.75
C ILE A 231 -17.13 -8.26 -10.41
N ILE A 232 -16.29 -9.13 -9.87
CA ILE A 232 -16.68 -10.43 -9.35
C ILE A 232 -16.71 -10.31 -7.83
N VAL A 233 -17.84 -10.67 -7.23
CA VAL A 233 -18.02 -10.70 -5.78
C VAL A 233 -18.28 -12.13 -5.32
N GLY A 234 -17.63 -12.55 -4.25
CA GLY A 234 -17.81 -13.85 -3.63
C GLY A 234 -18.10 -13.71 -2.14
N GLY A 235 -18.88 -14.64 -1.59
CA GLY A 235 -19.27 -14.54 -0.19
C GLY A 235 -19.80 -15.84 0.42
N GLU A 236 -20.50 -15.68 1.54
CA GLU A 236 -21.05 -16.78 2.34
C GLU A 236 -22.18 -17.53 1.61
N ASN A 237 -22.77 -16.91 0.58
CA ASN A 237 -23.79 -17.52 -0.26
C ASN A 237 -23.25 -18.66 -1.16
N GLN A 238 -21.97 -19.04 -1.02
CA GLN A 238 -21.30 -20.14 -1.75
C GLN A 238 -21.18 -19.90 -3.26
N MET A 239 -21.46 -18.67 -3.70
CA MET A 239 -21.52 -18.28 -5.10
C MET A 239 -20.52 -17.16 -5.36
N LEU A 240 -20.05 -17.09 -6.60
CA LEU A 240 -19.44 -15.87 -7.13
C LEU A 240 -20.39 -15.25 -8.12
N THR A 241 -20.56 -13.94 -8.08
CA THR A 241 -21.43 -13.20 -8.99
C THR A 241 -20.60 -12.19 -9.76
N LEU A 242 -20.65 -12.25 -11.09
CA LEU A 242 -20.15 -11.23 -11.98
C LEU A 242 -21.19 -10.12 -12.11
N LEU A 243 -20.86 -8.96 -11.59
CA LEU A 243 -21.63 -7.73 -11.74
C LEU A 243 -20.96 -6.87 -12.82
N GLU A 244 -21.75 -6.33 -13.73
CA GLU A 244 -21.30 -5.28 -14.66
C GLU A 244 -22.03 -3.99 -14.32
N VAL A 245 -21.31 -2.88 -14.33
CA VAL A 245 -21.92 -1.56 -14.18
C VAL A 245 -22.52 -1.17 -15.53
N GLU A 246 -23.85 -1.10 -15.59
CA GLU A 246 -24.60 -0.62 -16.76
C GLU A 246 -25.47 0.56 -16.32
N HIS A 247 -25.33 1.71 -17.00
CA HIS A 247 -26.15 2.91 -16.75
C HIS A 247 -26.22 3.31 -15.26
N ASN A 248 -25.08 3.30 -14.55
CA ASN A 248 -25.03 3.58 -13.11
C ASN A 248 -25.88 2.60 -12.28
N ALA A 249 -25.95 1.33 -12.66
CA ALA A 249 -26.51 0.27 -11.85
C ALA A 249 -25.65 -0.99 -11.95
N LEU A 250 -25.48 -1.70 -10.84
CA LEU A 250 -24.79 -2.99 -10.83
C LEU A 250 -25.75 -4.09 -11.27
N VAL A 251 -25.52 -4.65 -12.46
CA VAL A 251 -26.34 -5.69 -13.06
C VAL A 251 -25.60 -7.04 -12.99
N PRO A 252 -26.18 -8.06 -12.34
CA PRO A 252 -25.59 -9.40 -12.33
C PRO A 252 -25.74 -10.05 -13.71
N LYS A 253 -24.61 -10.43 -14.32
CA LYS A 253 -24.58 -11.12 -15.62
C LYS A 253 -24.38 -12.62 -15.49
N THR A 254 -23.43 -13.04 -14.66
CA THR A 254 -23.11 -14.46 -14.48
C THR A 254 -23.01 -14.82 -13.01
N VAL A 255 -23.46 -16.02 -12.66
CA VAL A 255 -23.37 -16.59 -11.31
C VAL A 255 -22.63 -17.90 -11.39
N PHE A 256 -21.49 -17.99 -10.74
CA PHE A 256 -20.67 -19.19 -10.64
C PHE A 256 -21.12 -19.99 -9.43
N ARG A 257 -21.58 -21.22 -9.66
CA ARG A 257 -22.03 -22.15 -8.62
C ARG A 257 -21.14 -23.39 -8.62
N GLY A 258 -20.62 -23.75 -7.46
CA GLY A 258 -19.83 -24.97 -7.34
C GLY A 258 -19.07 -25.16 -6.03
N HIS A 259 -18.85 -24.11 -5.24
CA HIS A 259 -18.34 -24.25 -3.88
C HIS A 259 -19.42 -24.82 -2.96
N GLU A 260 -18.99 -25.62 -1.98
CA GLU A 260 -19.89 -26.21 -0.98
C GLU A 260 -20.04 -25.33 0.27
N ARG A 261 -19.16 -24.33 0.41
CA ARG A 261 -19.11 -23.38 1.52
C ARG A 261 -18.76 -21.97 1.04
N SER A 262 -18.62 -21.03 1.98
CA SER A 262 -18.24 -19.63 1.75
C SER A 262 -17.01 -19.53 0.83
N VAL A 263 -17.06 -18.56 -0.09
CA VAL A 263 -15.94 -18.25 -0.97
C VAL A 263 -15.14 -17.10 -0.36
N GLU A 264 -13.95 -17.40 0.13
CA GLU A 264 -13.13 -16.45 0.88
C GLU A 264 -12.25 -15.59 -0.04
N SER A 265 -11.82 -16.12 -1.17
CA SER A 265 -10.96 -15.40 -2.11
C SER A 265 -11.23 -15.77 -3.55
N ALA A 266 -10.91 -14.84 -4.43
CA ALA A 266 -10.93 -15.01 -5.87
C ALA A 266 -9.82 -14.17 -6.50
N ASP A 267 -9.40 -14.57 -7.70
CA ASP A 267 -8.47 -13.79 -8.51
C ASP A 267 -8.60 -14.14 -9.99
N VAL A 268 -8.27 -13.18 -10.84
CA VAL A 268 -8.41 -13.30 -12.29
C VAL A 268 -7.02 -13.30 -12.93
N ASN A 269 -6.89 -14.10 -13.98
CA ASN A 269 -5.74 -14.11 -14.86
C ASN A 269 -5.48 -12.71 -15.50
N CYS A 270 -4.21 -12.37 -15.78
CA CYS A 270 -3.82 -11.24 -16.63
C CYS A 270 -4.63 -11.10 -17.94
N ASP A 271 -4.96 -12.21 -18.61
CA ASP A 271 -5.72 -12.22 -19.87
C ASP A 271 -7.25 -12.10 -19.66
N CYS A 272 -7.72 -12.07 -18.41
CA CYS A 272 -9.15 -11.99 -18.06
C CYS A 272 -10.04 -13.12 -18.63
N THR A 273 -9.45 -14.24 -19.07
CA THR A 273 -10.16 -15.42 -19.61
C THR A 273 -10.58 -16.40 -18.52
N ARG A 274 -9.83 -16.45 -17.42
CA ARG A 274 -10.03 -17.42 -16.34
C ARG A 274 -10.09 -16.74 -14.98
N LEU A 275 -10.97 -17.27 -14.14
CA LEU A 275 -11.11 -16.92 -12.74
C LEU A 275 -10.69 -18.12 -11.90
N VAL A 276 -10.06 -17.87 -10.77
CA VAL A 276 -9.83 -18.88 -9.74
C VAL A 276 -10.47 -18.41 -8.45
N SER A 277 -11.03 -19.35 -7.68
CA SER A 277 -11.62 -19.08 -6.38
C SER A 277 -11.21 -20.13 -5.36
N GLY A 278 -11.19 -19.71 -4.10
CA GLY A 278 -10.79 -20.49 -2.94
C GLY A 278 -11.91 -20.45 -1.93
N GLY A 279 -12.31 -21.63 -1.49
CA GLY A 279 -13.43 -21.79 -0.58
C GLY A 279 -13.01 -22.22 0.82
N PHE A 280 -13.91 -21.99 1.77
CA PHE A 280 -13.87 -22.62 3.07
C PHE A 280 -14.08 -24.15 2.99
N ASP A 281 -14.46 -24.67 1.82
CA ASP A 281 -14.57 -26.10 1.52
C ASP A 281 -13.21 -26.79 1.24
N SER A 282 -12.08 -26.10 1.49
CA SER A 282 -10.70 -26.55 1.22
C SER A 282 -10.36 -26.78 -0.26
N THR A 283 -11.24 -26.37 -1.17
CA THR A 283 -11.05 -26.54 -2.61
C THR A 283 -10.68 -25.24 -3.29
N ILE A 284 -9.91 -25.36 -4.37
CA ILE A 284 -9.63 -24.30 -5.32
C ILE A 284 -10.38 -24.64 -6.60
N LYS A 285 -11.18 -23.71 -7.13
CA LYS A 285 -11.97 -23.91 -8.34
C LYS A 285 -11.53 -22.94 -9.43
N VAL A 286 -11.43 -23.46 -10.64
CA VAL A 286 -11.08 -22.68 -11.83
C VAL A 286 -12.32 -22.56 -12.70
N TRP A 287 -12.61 -21.35 -13.16
CA TRP A 287 -13.80 -21.00 -13.91
C TRP A 287 -13.40 -20.36 -15.24
N ASN A 288 -14.17 -20.66 -16.27
CA ASN A 288 -14.04 -19.99 -17.56
C ASN A 288 -14.89 -18.71 -17.56
N LEU A 289 -14.29 -17.57 -17.85
CA LEU A 289 -14.99 -16.29 -17.99
C LEU A 289 -15.50 -16.08 -19.42
N GLU A 290 -14.89 -16.72 -20.41
CA GLU A 290 -15.31 -16.64 -21.81
C GLU A 290 -16.72 -17.20 -22.00
N SER A 291 -17.42 -16.71 -23.03
CA SER A 291 -18.79 -17.07 -23.36
C SER A 291 -18.89 -18.46 -24.03
N ASP A 292 -18.23 -19.46 -23.45
CA ASP A 292 -18.29 -20.84 -23.93
C ASP A 292 -19.51 -21.57 -23.35
N GLU A 293 -20.25 -22.25 -24.23
CA GLU A 293 -21.45 -23.02 -23.87
C GLU A 293 -21.14 -24.19 -22.93
N ASP A 294 -19.91 -24.73 -22.96
CA ASP A 294 -19.51 -25.94 -22.23
C ASP A 294 -19.54 -25.80 -20.70
N THR A 295 -19.47 -24.58 -20.18
CA THR A 295 -19.49 -24.32 -18.73
C THR A 295 -20.83 -23.79 -18.22
N VAL A 296 -21.81 -23.61 -19.12
CA VAL A 296 -23.13 -23.06 -18.79
C VAL A 296 -24.05 -24.15 -18.27
N PHE A 297 -24.58 -23.94 -17.07
CA PHE A 297 -25.55 -24.84 -16.46
C PHE A 297 -26.97 -24.52 -16.93
N ASP A 298 -27.46 -25.29 -17.90
CA ASP A 298 -28.87 -25.26 -18.30
C ASP A 298 -29.71 -26.26 -17.50
N LYS A 299 -30.59 -25.74 -16.62
CA LYS A 299 -31.55 -26.55 -15.84
C LYS A 299 -32.58 -27.31 -16.70
N THR A 300 -32.61 -27.11 -18.01
CA THR A 300 -33.63 -27.62 -18.93
C THR A 300 -33.40 -29.07 -19.36
N THR A 301 -32.21 -29.64 -19.15
CA THR A 301 -31.89 -31.01 -19.58
C THR A 301 -32.25 -32.09 -18.56
N ASN A 302 -32.50 -31.74 -17.29
CA ASN A 302 -32.93 -32.68 -16.26
C ASN A 302 -34.34 -32.36 -15.72
N GLY A 303 -35.34 -32.97 -16.37
CA GLY A 303 -36.41 -33.70 -15.67
C GLY A 303 -37.60 -32.98 -15.02
N ASP A 304 -37.62 -31.67 -14.79
CA ASP A 304 -38.75 -31.04 -14.06
C ASP A 304 -39.58 -30.07 -14.90
N LYS A 305 -40.67 -30.58 -15.49
CA LYS A 305 -41.64 -29.82 -16.29
C LYS A 305 -42.62 -28.94 -15.51
N HIS A 306 -42.45 -28.74 -14.20
CA HIS A 306 -43.35 -27.89 -13.42
C HIS A 306 -42.63 -27.01 -12.39
N ALA A 307 -42.00 -25.93 -12.87
CA ALA A 307 -41.78 -24.75 -12.06
C ALA A 307 -41.98 -23.51 -12.93
N LYS A 308 -43.04 -22.73 -12.68
CA LYS A 308 -43.16 -21.35 -13.19
C LYS A 308 -42.01 -20.55 -12.58
N LYS A 309 -40.85 -20.51 -13.25
CA LYS A 309 -39.70 -19.71 -12.82
C LYS A 309 -39.72 -18.35 -13.49
N ARG A 310 -39.51 -17.32 -12.67
CA ARG A 310 -39.18 -15.96 -13.05
C ARG A 310 -38.03 -16.03 -14.07
N LYS A 311 -38.19 -15.44 -15.26
CA LYS A 311 -37.09 -15.30 -16.23
C LYS A 311 -36.03 -14.40 -15.60
N GLU A 312 -35.05 -14.99 -14.95
CA GLU A 312 -33.88 -14.28 -14.47
C GLU A 312 -32.83 -14.32 -15.58
N ASN A 313 -32.45 -13.15 -16.11
CA ASN A 313 -31.54 -12.99 -17.24
C ASN A 313 -30.06 -13.16 -16.81
N PHE A 314 -29.72 -14.16 -15.99
CA PHE A 314 -28.31 -14.42 -15.63
C PHE A 314 -27.90 -15.84 -15.98
N ILE A 315 -26.66 -15.98 -16.46
CA ILE A 315 -26.08 -17.27 -16.86
C ILE A 315 -25.48 -17.93 -15.62
N THR A 316 -25.82 -19.19 -15.34
CA THR A 316 -25.17 -19.95 -14.27
C THR A 316 -24.01 -20.75 -14.85
N LYS A 317 -22.81 -20.65 -14.25
CA LYS A 317 -21.61 -21.40 -14.68
C LYS A 317 -21.15 -22.41 -13.62
N VAL A 318 -20.61 -23.54 -14.08
CA VAL A 318 -20.02 -24.62 -13.28
C VAL A 318 -18.49 -24.53 -13.33
N PRO A 319 -17.74 -24.93 -12.28
CA PRO A 319 -16.28 -24.93 -12.34
C PRO A 319 -15.76 -25.88 -13.43
N MET A 320 -14.70 -25.46 -14.13
CA MET A 320 -14.00 -26.27 -15.13
C MET A 320 -13.14 -27.33 -14.46
N VAL A 321 -12.41 -26.93 -13.42
CA VAL A 321 -11.52 -27.80 -12.64
C VAL A 321 -11.73 -27.51 -11.16
N THR A 322 -11.77 -28.57 -10.35
CA THR A 322 -11.71 -28.48 -8.89
C THR A 322 -10.42 -29.13 -8.43
N LEU A 323 -9.54 -28.33 -7.82
CA LEU A 323 -8.28 -28.77 -7.24
C LEU A 323 -8.51 -28.97 -5.73
N GLY A 324 -8.28 -30.19 -5.26
CA GLY A 324 -8.31 -30.53 -3.84
C GLY A 324 -6.92 -30.89 -3.36
N GLY A 325 -6.51 -30.33 -2.22
CA GLY A 325 -5.25 -30.72 -1.57
C GLY A 325 -4.85 -29.89 -0.36
N HIS A 326 -5.51 -28.76 -0.09
CA HIS A 326 -5.47 -28.15 1.24
C HIS A 326 -6.27 -28.98 2.24
N LYS A 327 -5.80 -28.99 3.49
CA LYS A 327 -6.49 -29.73 4.57
C LYS A 327 -7.57 -28.91 5.26
N ASP A 328 -7.50 -27.60 5.11
CA ASP A 328 -8.38 -26.62 5.75
C ASP A 328 -8.78 -25.53 4.73
N ALA A 329 -9.55 -24.55 5.17
CA ALA A 329 -10.05 -23.45 4.36
C ALA A 329 -8.94 -22.75 3.56
N VAL A 330 -9.22 -22.45 2.28
CA VAL A 330 -8.35 -21.65 1.43
C VAL A 330 -8.80 -20.20 1.57
N VAL A 331 -7.96 -19.38 2.19
CA VAL A 331 -8.35 -18.02 2.62
C VAL A 331 -7.91 -16.97 1.63
N ALA A 332 -6.81 -17.20 0.92
CA ALA A 332 -6.34 -16.27 -0.09
C ALA A 332 -5.74 -17.01 -1.28
N LEU A 333 -5.91 -16.44 -2.47
CA LEU A 333 -5.30 -16.95 -3.68
C LEU A 333 -4.95 -15.80 -4.63
N LYS A 334 -3.90 -16.01 -5.40
CA LYS A 334 -3.40 -15.07 -6.39
C LYS A 334 -2.82 -15.81 -7.58
N TRP A 335 -3.06 -15.26 -8.76
CA TRP A 335 -2.45 -15.72 -9.99
C TRP A 335 -0.95 -15.38 -10.03
N CYS A 336 -0.16 -16.32 -10.53
CA CYS A 336 1.25 -16.07 -10.82
C CYS A 336 1.37 -15.15 -12.04
N THR A 337 2.26 -14.16 -11.95
CA THR A 337 2.45 -13.18 -13.01
C THR A 337 3.48 -13.62 -14.06
N TRP A 338 4.38 -14.54 -13.69
CA TRP A 338 5.39 -15.11 -14.60
C TRP A 338 4.88 -16.31 -15.40
N ASN A 339 3.82 -16.99 -14.93
CA ASN A 339 3.26 -18.15 -15.60
C ASN A 339 1.75 -18.16 -15.49
N ASN A 340 1.10 -18.13 -16.65
CA ASN A 340 -0.34 -18.12 -16.81
C ASN A 340 -1.04 -19.44 -16.48
N ASN A 341 -0.28 -20.47 -16.11
CA ASN A 341 -0.86 -21.74 -15.69
C ASN A 341 -0.67 -21.98 -14.20
N GLN A 342 -0.06 -21.04 -13.47
CA GLN A 342 0.26 -21.22 -12.06
C GLN A 342 -0.55 -20.29 -11.16
N VAL A 343 -0.93 -20.84 -10.01
CA VAL A 343 -1.69 -20.14 -8.97
C VAL A 343 -1.03 -20.39 -7.63
N VAL A 344 -0.93 -19.34 -6.81
CA VAL A 344 -0.52 -19.44 -5.41
C VAL A 344 -1.77 -19.36 -4.54
N SER A 345 -1.89 -20.28 -3.59
CA SER A 345 -2.94 -20.26 -2.57
C SER A 345 -2.34 -20.27 -1.17
N ALA A 346 -3.06 -19.69 -0.22
CA ALA A 346 -2.75 -19.71 1.19
C ALA A 346 -3.94 -20.25 1.98
N SER A 347 -3.65 -21.11 2.96
CA SER A 347 -4.68 -21.81 3.73
C SER A 347 -4.44 -21.72 5.24
N TRP A 348 -5.51 -21.95 6.00
CA TRP A 348 -5.46 -22.17 7.44
C TRP A 348 -4.76 -23.47 7.84
N ASP A 349 -4.43 -24.36 6.89
CA ASP A 349 -3.60 -25.55 7.14
C ASP A 349 -2.10 -25.25 7.34
N HIS A 350 -1.75 -23.97 7.48
CA HIS A 350 -0.40 -23.44 7.61
C HIS A 350 0.46 -23.72 6.37
N SER A 351 -0.13 -23.86 5.19
CA SER A 351 0.61 -24.01 3.94
C SER A 351 0.23 -23.00 2.86
N ILE A 352 1.25 -22.63 2.09
CA ILE A 352 1.13 -21.95 0.80
C ILE A 352 1.35 -23.01 -0.27
N GLY A 353 0.39 -23.18 -1.17
CA GLY A 353 0.46 -24.12 -2.27
C GLY A 353 0.70 -23.39 -3.59
N LEU A 354 1.63 -23.88 -4.40
CA LEU A 354 1.78 -23.50 -5.80
C LEU A 354 1.14 -24.60 -6.66
N TRP A 355 0.18 -24.21 -7.48
CA TRP A 355 -0.63 -25.12 -8.28
C TRP A 355 -0.34 -24.92 -9.75
N ASP A 356 -0.35 -26.01 -10.51
CA ASP A 356 -0.36 -25.97 -11.98
C ASP A 356 -1.75 -26.40 -12.48
N LEU A 357 -2.39 -25.49 -13.20
CA LEU A 357 -3.74 -25.66 -13.74
C LEU A 357 -3.77 -26.67 -14.90
N GLN A 358 -2.68 -26.85 -15.64
CA GLN A 358 -2.62 -27.80 -16.75
C GLN A 358 -2.45 -29.24 -16.26
N LEU A 359 -1.66 -29.42 -15.20
CA LEU A 359 -1.49 -30.71 -14.54
C LEU A 359 -2.62 -31.03 -13.55
N ALA A 360 -3.43 -30.03 -13.21
CA ALA A 360 -4.45 -30.08 -12.17
C ALA A 360 -3.89 -30.63 -10.84
N GLY A 361 -2.71 -30.14 -10.44
CA GLY A 361 -1.97 -30.65 -9.28
C GLY A 361 -1.12 -29.60 -8.57
N GLU A 362 -0.67 -29.97 -7.38
CA GLU A 362 0.24 -29.16 -6.55
C GLU A 362 1.70 -29.36 -7.02
N VAL A 363 2.39 -28.27 -7.36
CA VAL A 363 3.79 -28.25 -7.78
C VAL A 363 4.71 -28.16 -6.58
N SER A 364 4.44 -27.20 -5.69
CA SER A 364 5.24 -26.98 -4.48
C SER A 364 4.35 -26.60 -3.30
N ARG A 365 4.83 -26.94 -2.11
CA ARG A 365 4.16 -26.63 -0.85
C ARG A 365 5.14 -26.01 0.13
N ILE A 366 4.88 -24.79 0.53
CA ILE A 366 5.62 -24.09 1.57
C ILE A 366 4.82 -24.19 2.87
N ARG A 367 5.40 -24.82 3.90
CA ARG A 367 4.76 -24.90 5.22
C ARG A 367 5.26 -23.76 6.10
N GLY A 368 4.34 -22.96 6.59
CA GLY A 368 4.58 -21.99 7.64
C GLY A 368 4.37 -22.59 9.02
N SER A 369 4.76 -21.84 10.05
CA SER A 369 4.50 -22.22 11.44
C SER A 369 3.06 -21.95 11.88
N LYS A 370 2.34 -21.06 11.19
CA LYS A 370 1.05 -20.49 11.63
C LYS A 370 0.10 -20.33 10.45
N ALA A 371 -1.19 -20.22 10.75
CA ALA A 371 -2.24 -20.04 9.76
C ALA A 371 -2.07 -18.72 8.99
N PHE A 372 -2.33 -18.79 7.69
CA PHE A 372 -2.26 -17.65 6.78
C PHE A 372 -3.59 -16.92 6.71
N THR A 373 -3.54 -15.60 6.49
CA THR A 373 -4.73 -14.74 6.39
C THR A 373 -4.89 -14.12 5.01
N SER A 374 -3.78 -13.76 4.36
CA SER A 374 -3.77 -13.18 3.01
C SER A 374 -2.46 -13.45 2.30
N ILE A 375 -2.47 -13.32 0.98
CA ILE A 375 -1.31 -13.52 0.11
C ILE A 375 -1.37 -12.54 -1.06
N ASP A 376 -0.21 -12.01 -1.44
CA ASP A 376 -0.07 -11.21 -2.64
C ASP A 376 1.23 -11.51 -3.38
N VAL A 377 1.15 -11.48 -4.72
CA VAL A 377 2.26 -11.85 -5.61
C VAL A 377 2.76 -10.60 -6.31
N ASN A 378 4.06 -10.38 -6.23
CA ASN A 378 4.70 -9.28 -6.94
C ASN A 378 4.77 -9.58 -8.44
N LYS A 379 4.39 -8.59 -9.25
CA LYS A 379 4.32 -8.74 -10.71
C LYS A 379 5.68 -8.94 -11.37
N LYS A 380 6.72 -8.27 -10.89
CA LYS A 380 8.05 -8.21 -11.52
C LYS A 380 9.00 -9.26 -10.96
N SER A 381 9.24 -9.26 -9.65
CA SER A 381 10.18 -10.20 -9.01
C SER A 381 9.66 -11.63 -8.90
N GLY A 382 8.33 -11.81 -8.89
CA GLY A 382 7.68 -13.08 -8.62
C GLY A 382 7.79 -13.52 -7.14
N LEU A 383 8.15 -12.60 -6.25
CA LEU A 383 8.14 -12.83 -4.81
C LEU A 383 6.71 -12.79 -4.27
N VAL A 384 6.50 -13.46 -3.15
CA VAL A 384 5.18 -13.61 -2.52
C VAL A 384 5.24 -13.10 -1.09
N ILE A 385 4.32 -12.22 -0.74
CA ILE A 385 4.14 -11.81 0.66
C ILE A 385 2.93 -12.53 1.20
N SER A 386 3.09 -13.12 2.37
CA SER A 386 1.97 -13.64 3.14
C SER A 386 1.78 -12.85 4.42
N SER A 387 0.52 -12.78 4.85
CA SER A 387 0.16 -12.46 6.21
C SER A 387 -0.32 -13.70 6.94
N ASN A 388 -0.10 -13.72 8.25
CA ASN A 388 -0.46 -14.82 9.13
C ASN A 388 -1.34 -14.30 10.26
N THR A 389 -1.84 -15.19 11.12
CA THR A 389 -2.46 -14.84 12.41
C THR A 389 -1.46 -14.27 13.44
N ASP A 390 -0.40 -13.67 12.94
CA ASP A 390 0.72 -13.05 13.64
C ASP A 390 0.80 -11.58 13.28
N SER A 391 1.63 -10.87 14.02
CA SER A 391 1.96 -9.48 13.73
C SER A 391 3.12 -9.28 12.76
N VAL A 392 3.53 -10.34 12.06
CA VAL A 392 4.70 -10.33 11.19
C VAL A 392 4.32 -10.82 9.79
N PRO A 393 4.21 -9.90 8.80
CA PRO A 393 4.22 -10.27 7.39
C PRO A 393 5.54 -10.96 7.04
N ARG A 394 5.50 -11.92 6.11
CA ARG A 394 6.68 -12.69 5.70
C ARG A 394 6.78 -12.76 4.18
N LEU A 395 8.01 -12.72 3.69
CA LEU A 395 8.37 -12.81 2.28
C LEU A 395 8.82 -14.24 1.94
N TYR A 396 8.27 -14.77 0.86
CA TYR A 396 8.52 -16.11 0.34
C TYR A 396 8.95 -16.02 -1.12
N ASP A 397 9.82 -16.95 -1.53
CA ASP A 397 10.02 -17.23 -2.95
C ASP A 397 9.36 -18.60 -3.25
N PRO A 398 8.24 -18.65 -3.98
CA PRO A 398 7.55 -19.92 -4.27
C PRO A 398 8.35 -20.84 -5.20
N ARG A 399 9.40 -20.31 -5.85
CA ARG A 399 10.26 -21.04 -6.79
C ARG A 399 11.49 -21.63 -6.11
N SER A 400 11.85 -21.16 -4.92
CA SER A 400 12.98 -21.73 -4.20
C SER A 400 12.56 -23.06 -3.57
N HIS A 401 13.35 -24.10 -3.84
CA HIS A 401 13.28 -25.37 -3.12
C HIS A 401 14.28 -25.43 -1.97
N ASP A 402 14.99 -24.33 -1.74
CA ASP A 402 16.00 -24.24 -0.71
C ASP A 402 15.32 -24.23 0.66
N GLY A 403 15.90 -24.95 1.63
CA GLY A 403 15.25 -25.24 2.93
C GLY A 403 14.89 -24.02 3.79
N SER A 404 15.30 -22.81 3.40
CA SER A 404 14.89 -21.54 4.00
C SER A 404 13.53 -21.10 3.46
N LEU A 405 12.47 -21.53 4.14
CA LEU A 405 11.09 -21.25 3.75
C LEU A 405 10.72 -19.76 3.81
N VAL A 406 11.37 -18.98 4.67
CA VAL A 406 11.10 -17.53 4.83
C VAL A 406 12.35 -16.76 4.44
N LYS A 407 12.22 -15.88 3.43
CA LYS A 407 13.31 -15.00 2.99
C LYS A 407 13.52 -13.84 3.96
N GLN A 408 12.42 -13.22 4.40
CA GLN A 408 12.45 -12.06 5.28
C GLN A 408 11.16 -11.96 6.10
N SER A 409 11.26 -11.37 7.29
CA SER A 409 10.15 -11.19 8.23
C SER A 409 10.06 -9.70 8.60
N PHE A 410 8.87 -9.11 8.51
CA PHE A 410 8.65 -7.69 8.78
C PHE A 410 8.07 -7.47 10.17
N ILE A 411 8.87 -6.95 11.09
CA ILE A 411 8.46 -6.82 12.50
C ILE A 411 8.01 -5.39 12.75
N GLY A 412 6.77 -5.20 13.20
CA GLY A 412 6.31 -3.88 13.65
C GLY A 412 4.81 -3.74 13.89
N HIS A 413 3.98 -4.64 13.37
CA HIS A 413 2.59 -4.71 13.83
C HIS A 413 2.53 -5.27 15.26
N THR A 414 1.45 -4.95 15.96
CA THR A 414 1.16 -5.48 17.31
C THR A 414 -0.01 -6.46 17.34
N GLY A 415 -0.85 -6.44 16.29
CA GLY A 415 -2.01 -7.33 16.12
C GLY A 415 -1.85 -8.28 14.93
N TRP A 416 -2.89 -9.08 14.65
CA TRP A 416 -2.90 -9.96 13.48
C TRP A 416 -2.93 -9.17 12.19
N VAL A 417 -2.07 -9.54 11.24
CA VAL A 417 -2.09 -8.96 9.91
C VAL A 417 -3.21 -9.62 9.11
N THR A 418 -4.15 -8.81 8.62
CA THR A 418 -5.35 -9.28 7.94
C THR A 418 -5.15 -9.39 6.43
N CYS A 419 -4.51 -8.39 5.83
CA CYS A 419 -4.32 -8.31 4.39
C CYS A 419 -2.96 -7.68 4.06
N VAL A 420 -2.41 -8.09 2.92
CA VAL A 420 -1.16 -7.59 2.37
C VAL A 420 -1.36 -7.29 0.88
N ARG A 421 -0.76 -6.21 0.40
CA ARG A 421 -0.81 -5.79 -1.01
C ARG A 421 0.50 -5.19 -1.46
N TRP A 422 1.04 -5.70 -2.56
CA TRP A 422 2.18 -5.13 -3.24
C TRP A 422 1.82 -3.83 -3.95
N ASP A 423 2.80 -2.94 -4.07
CA ASP A 423 2.73 -1.82 -5.01
C ASP A 423 2.71 -2.35 -6.46
N PRO A 424 1.76 -1.91 -7.31
CA PRO A 424 1.73 -2.31 -8.71
C PRO A 424 2.90 -1.76 -9.54
N ASN A 425 3.53 -0.65 -9.14
CA ASN A 425 4.57 0.05 -9.90
C ASN A 425 5.98 -0.27 -9.40
N ASP A 426 6.17 -0.20 -8.09
CA ASP A 426 7.44 -0.49 -7.44
C ASP A 426 7.52 -1.95 -6.97
N ASP A 427 8.67 -2.59 -7.17
CA ASP A 427 8.93 -3.96 -6.74
C ASP A 427 9.30 -4.02 -5.25
N SER A 428 9.76 -2.90 -4.67
CA SER A 428 10.27 -2.91 -3.30
C SER A 428 9.21 -2.71 -2.22
N CYS A 429 8.04 -2.15 -2.56
CA CYS A 429 7.08 -1.71 -1.55
C CYS A 429 5.79 -2.51 -1.48
N PHE A 430 5.26 -2.62 -0.26
CA PHE A 430 3.96 -3.22 0.01
C PHE A 430 3.29 -2.60 1.24
N VAL A 431 1.96 -2.73 1.32
CA VAL A 431 1.17 -2.33 2.48
C VAL A 431 0.64 -3.56 3.18
N SER A 432 0.60 -3.49 4.50
CA SER A 432 -0.10 -4.45 5.34
C SER A 432 -1.14 -3.77 6.21
N SER A 433 -2.29 -4.42 6.38
CA SER A 433 -3.35 -4.01 7.30
C SER A 433 -3.42 -4.96 8.49
N SER A 434 -3.77 -4.42 9.67
CA SER A 434 -3.75 -5.20 10.92
C SER A 434 -4.93 -4.90 11.84
N PHE A 435 -5.19 -5.85 12.73
CA PHE A 435 -6.11 -5.68 13.86
C PHE A 435 -5.65 -4.66 14.90
N ASP A 436 -4.41 -4.16 14.82
CA ASP A 436 -3.93 -3.04 15.63
C ASP A 436 -4.44 -1.66 15.17
N LYS A 437 -5.38 -1.64 14.22
CA LYS A 437 -6.03 -0.43 13.68
C LYS A 437 -5.12 0.44 12.80
N SER A 438 -3.91 -0.04 12.51
CA SER A 438 -2.96 0.64 11.63
C SER A 438 -2.84 -0.09 10.29
N LEU A 439 -2.50 0.70 9.27
CA LEU A 439 -1.87 0.18 8.07
C LEU A 439 -0.40 0.59 8.10
N LYS A 440 0.49 -0.31 7.71
CA LYS A 440 1.91 -0.02 7.61
C LYS A 440 2.36 -0.20 6.17
N MET A 441 3.10 0.77 5.67
CA MET A 441 3.85 0.66 4.43
C MET A 441 5.26 0.15 4.73
N TRP A 442 5.72 -0.77 3.92
CA TRP A 442 7.00 -1.44 4.07
C TRP A 442 7.82 -1.32 2.78
N ASP A 443 9.13 -1.34 2.95
CA ASP A 443 10.09 -1.62 1.88
C ASP A 443 10.78 -2.95 2.18
N ILE A 444 10.89 -3.83 1.20
CA ILE A 444 11.62 -5.09 1.34
C ILE A 444 13.11 -4.89 1.63
N ARG A 445 13.70 -3.73 1.30
CA ARG A 445 15.10 -3.42 1.66
C ARG A 445 15.29 -3.27 3.16
N SER A 446 14.22 -3.01 3.92
CA SER A 446 14.24 -2.88 5.38
C SER A 446 13.23 -3.80 6.06
N SER A 447 13.73 -4.81 6.77
CA SER A 447 12.87 -5.77 7.51
C SER A 447 12.36 -5.24 8.85
N LYS A 448 13.11 -4.34 9.49
CA LYS A 448 12.90 -4.01 10.91
C LYS A 448 11.99 -2.82 11.14
N THR A 449 11.88 -1.93 10.17
CA THR A 449 11.13 -0.68 10.33
C THR A 449 10.21 -0.45 9.14
N SER A 450 8.99 0.00 9.42
CA SER A 450 8.04 0.44 8.42
C SER A 450 8.47 1.80 7.87
N LEU A 451 8.15 2.05 6.59
CA LEU A 451 8.36 3.35 5.97
C LEU A 451 7.41 4.38 6.58
N PHE A 452 6.11 4.06 6.55
CA PHE A 452 5.05 4.92 7.05
C PHE A 452 4.01 4.11 7.81
N ASP A 453 3.54 4.68 8.91
CA ASP A 453 2.41 4.17 9.68
C ASP A 453 1.19 5.04 9.40
N LEU A 454 0.19 4.44 8.78
CA LEU A 454 -1.08 5.07 8.43
C LEU A 454 -2.09 4.78 9.54
N TYR A 455 -2.30 5.79 10.38
CA TYR A 455 -3.31 5.79 11.41
C TYR A 455 -4.59 6.46 10.91
N GLY A 456 -5.71 6.09 11.51
CA GLY A 456 -6.98 6.77 11.26
C GLY A 456 -8.21 5.92 11.57
N HIS A 457 -8.09 4.59 11.55
CA HIS A 457 -9.19 3.69 11.88
C HIS A 457 -9.42 3.59 13.39
N GLU A 458 -10.69 3.49 13.77
CA GLU A 458 -11.09 3.36 15.18
C GLU A 458 -11.16 1.90 15.63
N ASP A 459 -11.29 0.97 14.68
CA ASP A 459 -11.34 -0.47 14.90
C ASP A 459 -10.42 -1.25 13.93
N ARG A 460 -10.51 -2.59 13.97
CA ARG A 460 -9.69 -3.53 13.22
C ARG A 460 -9.81 -3.31 11.71
N VAL A 461 -8.66 -3.18 11.04
CA VAL A 461 -8.61 -3.10 9.58
C VAL A 461 -8.70 -4.51 8.99
N LEU A 462 -9.70 -4.75 8.14
CA LEU A 462 -10.01 -6.07 7.58
C LEU A 462 -9.37 -6.27 6.21
N CYS A 463 -9.26 -5.21 5.40
CA CYS A 463 -8.71 -5.30 4.06
C CYS A 463 -7.95 -4.03 3.66
N CYS A 464 -7.05 -4.19 2.70
CA CYS A 464 -6.33 -3.11 2.04
C CYS A 464 -6.23 -3.35 0.53
N ALA A 465 -6.12 -2.26 -0.22
CA ALA A 465 -5.90 -2.24 -1.66
C ALA A 465 -4.88 -1.14 -2.01
N TRP A 466 -4.00 -1.43 -2.97
CA TRP A 466 -3.00 -0.50 -3.46
C TRP A 466 -3.21 -0.27 -4.97
N SER A 467 -3.24 0.99 -5.38
CA SER A 467 -3.18 1.45 -6.78
C SER A 467 -2.04 2.47 -6.96
N GLU A 468 -1.71 2.85 -8.19
CA GLU A 468 -0.52 3.65 -8.53
C GLU A 468 -0.33 4.93 -7.71
N ARG A 469 -1.42 5.53 -7.21
CA ARG A 469 -1.40 6.78 -6.41
C ARG A 469 -2.27 6.72 -5.15
N LEU A 470 -2.97 5.61 -4.92
CA LEU A 470 -4.00 5.54 -3.90
C LEU A 470 -3.85 4.25 -3.10
N ILE A 471 -3.93 4.37 -1.79
CA ILE A 471 -4.08 3.25 -0.87
C ILE A 471 -5.47 3.35 -0.27
N ALA A 472 -6.25 2.27 -0.32
CA ALA A 472 -7.56 2.22 0.31
C ALA A 472 -7.59 1.12 1.37
N SER A 473 -8.31 1.38 2.45
CA SER A 473 -8.43 0.48 3.59
C SER A 473 -9.85 0.40 4.11
N GLY A 474 -10.23 -0.80 4.55
CA GLY A 474 -11.58 -1.10 5.00
C GLY A 474 -11.53 -1.72 6.38
N SER A 475 -12.39 -1.25 7.27
CA SER A 475 -12.35 -1.58 8.69
C SER A 475 -13.71 -2.04 9.23
N ALA A 476 -13.67 -2.65 10.41
CA ALA A 476 -14.84 -3.00 11.21
C ALA A 476 -15.53 -1.78 11.85
N ASP A 477 -14.91 -0.59 11.77
CA ASP A 477 -15.55 0.69 12.13
C ASP A 477 -16.58 1.18 11.08
N SER A 478 -16.86 0.35 10.07
CA SER A 478 -17.73 0.68 8.94
C SER A 478 -17.26 1.92 8.17
N THR A 479 -15.94 2.14 8.08
CA THR A 479 -15.37 3.21 7.24
C THR A 479 -14.41 2.65 6.19
N VAL A 480 -14.42 3.30 5.03
CA VAL A 480 -13.38 3.16 4.01
C VAL A 480 -12.50 4.41 4.08
N LYS A 481 -11.20 4.22 4.29
CA LYS A 481 -10.22 5.31 4.27
C LYS A 481 -9.40 5.23 3.01
N VAL A 482 -9.12 6.38 2.42
CA VAL A 482 -8.31 6.52 1.21
C VAL A 482 -7.16 7.46 1.49
N PHE A 483 -5.95 7.02 1.15
CA PHE A 483 -4.72 7.78 1.29
C PHE A 483 -4.13 8.05 -0.10
N SER A 484 -3.69 9.27 -0.35
CA SER A 484 -2.86 9.59 -1.52
C SER A 484 -1.41 9.27 -1.22
N LEU A 485 -0.72 8.78 -2.24
CA LEU A 485 0.74 8.76 -2.30
C LEU A 485 1.29 9.98 -3.02
#